data_AF-A0A814QSD6-F1
#
_entry.id   AF-A0A814QSD6-F1
#
_cell.length_a   1.000
_cell.length_b   1.000
_cell.length_c   1.000
_cell.angle_alpha   90.00
_cell.angle_beta   90.00
_cell.angle_gamma   90.00
#
_symmetry.space_group_name_H-M   'P 1'
#
loop_
_entity.id
_entity.type
_entity.pdbx_description
1 polymer ?
#
loop_
_entity_poly.entity_id
_entity_poly.type
_entity_poly.pdbx_seq_one_letter_code
_entity_poly.pdbx_strand_id
1 'polypeptide(L)'
;MFPINIDQDLPASGILTDQEIFDSIKQKDKIDEESESDLESEATEEIPKISSKEALEKTNDLKSFFLAENVGCSTYIDFLFSMENYLLEKTCVKQSKINEYFKN
;
A
#
# COMPACT_ATOMS: atom_id res chain seq x y z
N MET A 1 -15.80 -51.78 16.15
CA MET A 1 -15.44 -50.41 15.73
C MET A 1 -15.17 -50.49 14.24
N PHE A 2 -16.09 -49.99 13.41
CA PHE A 2 -15.95 -50.05 11.95
C PHE A 2 -15.20 -48.79 11.48
N PRO A 3 -14.27 -48.89 10.52
CA PRO A 3 -13.60 -47.72 9.96
C PRO A 3 -14.63 -46.84 9.24
N ILE A 4 -14.71 -45.56 9.64
CA ILE A 4 -15.51 -44.54 8.97
C ILE A 4 -14.76 -44.19 7.69
N ASN A 5 -15.35 -44.49 6.54
CA ASN A 5 -14.77 -44.19 5.24
C ASN A 5 -15.08 -42.72 4.90
N ILE A 6 -14.14 -41.83 5.20
CA ILE A 6 -14.28 -40.38 5.11
C ILE A 6 -14.31 -39.89 3.64
N ASP A 7 -13.88 -40.74 2.71
CA ASP A 7 -13.78 -40.41 1.28
C ASP A 7 -15.10 -40.66 0.52
N GLN A 8 -16.17 -41.13 1.16
CA GLN A 8 -17.45 -41.41 0.48
C GLN A 8 -18.12 -40.16 -0.10
N ASP A 9 -17.86 -38.99 0.48
CA ASP A 9 -18.45 -37.72 0.06
C ASP A 9 -17.45 -36.81 -0.68
N LEU A 10 -16.24 -37.30 -0.97
CA LEU A 10 -15.33 -36.53 -1.81
C LEU A 10 -15.78 -36.62 -3.26
N PRO A 11 -15.90 -35.48 -3.98
CA PRO A 11 -16.20 -35.50 -5.39
C PRO A 11 -15.13 -36.33 -6.12
N ALA A 12 -15.57 -37.22 -7.00
CA ALA A 12 -14.65 -38.02 -7.82
C ALA A 12 -13.65 -37.07 -8.48
N SER A 13 -12.35 -37.32 -8.30
CA SER A 13 -11.30 -36.55 -8.95
C SER A 13 -11.37 -36.83 -10.46
N GLY A 14 -12.15 -36.02 -11.17
CA GLY A 14 -12.24 -36.01 -12.61
C GLY A 14 -11.25 -35.00 -13.18
N ILE A 15 -10.52 -35.41 -14.22
CA ILE A 15 -9.76 -34.46 -15.05
C ILE A 15 -10.77 -33.84 -16.00
N LEU A 16 -11.00 -32.54 -15.87
CA LEU A 16 -11.79 -31.80 -16.86
C LEU A 16 -11.03 -31.80 -18.18
N THR A 17 -11.74 -32.05 -19.27
CA THR A 17 -11.18 -31.89 -20.61
C THR A 17 -10.98 -30.40 -20.92
N ASP A 18 -10.03 -30.07 -21.79
CA ASP A 18 -9.76 -28.68 -22.18
C ASP A 18 -11.03 -27.96 -22.66
N GLN A 19 -11.93 -28.67 -23.34
CA GLN A 19 -13.21 -28.13 -23.82
C GLN A 19 -14.13 -27.71 -22.66
N GLU A 20 -14.24 -28.52 -21.61
CA GLU A 20 -15.06 -28.22 -20.42
C GLU A 20 -14.48 -27.04 -19.63
N ILE A 21 -13.15 -26.87 -19.65
CA ILE A 21 -12.47 -25.72 -19.05
C ILE A 21 -12.81 -24.45 -19.84
N PHE A 22 -12.71 -24.49 -21.17
CA PHE A 22 -13.07 -23.35 -22.02
C PHE A 22 -14.54 -22.97 -21.89
N ASP A 23 -15.45 -23.95 -21.85
CA ASP A 23 -16.88 -23.69 -21.71
C ASP A 23 -17.24 -23.09 -20.34
N SER A 24 -16.54 -23.48 -19.27
CA SER A 24 -16.69 -22.89 -17.92
C SER A 24 -16.24 -21.43 -17.86
N ILE A 25 -15.16 -21.07 -18.57
CA ILE A 25 -14.69 -19.68 -18.66
C ILE A 25 -15.70 -18.83 -19.44
N LYS A 26 -16.22 -19.37 -20.55
CA LYS A 26 -17.18 -18.68 -21.42
C LYS A 26 -18.54 -18.47 -20.75
N GLN A 27 -18.89 -19.26 -19.74
CA GLN A 27 -20.10 -19.09 -18.94
C GLN A 27 -19.99 -17.95 -17.92
N LYS A 28 -18.78 -17.57 -17.47
CA LYS A 28 -18.57 -16.43 -16.55
C LYS A 28 -18.92 -15.09 -17.20
N ASP A 29 -18.68 -14.94 -18.50
CA ASP A 29 -19.02 -13.73 -19.26
C ASP A 29 -20.54 -13.51 -19.46
N LYS A 30 -21.40 -14.41 -18.94
CA LYS A 30 -22.87 -14.30 -19.02
C LYS A 30 -23.58 -14.18 -17.68
N ILE A 31 -22.86 -14.14 -16.57
CA ILE A 31 -23.43 -13.90 -15.22
C ILE A 31 -22.96 -12.54 -14.71
N ASP A 32 -23.10 -11.52 -15.55
CA ASP A 32 -22.83 -10.13 -15.19
C ASP A 32 -23.98 -9.23 -15.63
N GLU A 33 -25.21 -9.60 -15.23
CA GLU A 33 -26.40 -8.75 -15.43
C GLU A 33 -27.35 -8.72 -14.23
N GLU A 34 -26.90 -9.06 -13.01
CA GLU A 34 -27.67 -8.73 -11.79
C GLU A 34 -26.80 -8.88 -10.52
N SER A 35 -25.86 -7.96 -10.29
CA SER A 35 -25.33 -7.72 -8.95
C SER A 35 -24.80 -6.30 -8.84
N GLU A 36 -25.72 -5.41 -8.48
CA GLU A 36 -25.56 -4.10 -7.86
C GLU A 36 -24.16 -3.46 -7.95
N SER A 37 -24.03 -2.55 -8.93
CA SER A 37 -23.58 -1.17 -8.73
C SER A 37 -22.83 -0.89 -7.41
N ASP A 38 -21.55 -0.52 -7.55
CA ASP A 38 -20.75 0.36 -6.68
C ASP A 38 -19.50 -0.27 -6.05
N LEU A 39 -18.50 -0.65 -6.86
CA LEU A 39 -17.10 -0.75 -6.41
C LEU A 39 -16.08 -0.40 -7.52
N GLU A 40 -16.40 0.58 -8.37
CA GLU A 40 -15.38 1.37 -9.08
C GLU A 40 -15.59 2.86 -8.76
N SER A 41 -15.56 3.21 -7.49
CA SER A 41 -14.88 4.44 -7.14
C SER A 41 -13.41 4.09 -6.97
N GLU A 42 -12.60 4.38 -7.98
CA GLU A 42 -11.26 4.84 -7.67
C GLU A 42 -11.48 6.06 -6.77
N ALA A 43 -11.48 5.83 -5.45
CA ALA A 43 -11.29 6.91 -4.53
C ALA A 43 -9.97 7.53 -4.96
N THR A 44 -10.03 8.66 -5.64
CA THR A 44 -8.91 9.58 -5.66
C THR A 44 -8.68 9.88 -4.20
N GLU A 45 -7.83 9.09 -3.54
CA GLU A 45 -7.38 9.37 -2.19
C GLU A 45 -6.93 10.82 -2.28
N GLU A 46 -7.67 11.72 -1.62
CA GLU A 46 -7.23 13.09 -1.49
C GLU A 46 -5.91 13.00 -0.76
N ILE A 47 -4.81 13.06 -1.51
CA ILE A 47 -3.48 13.04 -0.94
C ILE A 47 -3.47 14.22 0.02
N PRO A 48 -3.40 13.97 1.34
CA PRO A 48 -3.49 15.06 2.31
C PRO A 48 -2.35 16.02 2.00
N LYS A 49 -2.69 17.28 1.72
CA LYS A 49 -1.70 18.34 1.48
C LYS A 49 -1.01 18.69 2.78
N ILE A 50 -0.06 17.86 3.18
CA ILE A 50 0.81 18.10 4.33
C ILE A 50 1.91 19.08 3.92
N SER A 51 2.16 20.08 4.75
CA SER A 51 3.29 21.00 4.55
C SER A 51 4.61 20.33 4.93
N SER A 52 5.75 20.75 4.36
CA SER A 52 7.06 20.21 4.75
C SER A 52 7.36 20.41 6.25
N LYS A 53 6.87 21.50 6.84
CA LYS A 53 6.99 21.76 8.28
C LYS A 53 6.20 20.74 9.10
N GLU A 54 4.96 20.49 8.71
CA GLU A 54 4.08 19.54 9.40
C GLU A 54 4.60 18.11 9.25
N ALA A 55 5.13 17.75 8.08
CA ALA A 55 5.79 16.46 7.87
C ALA A 55 7.01 16.28 8.79
N LEU A 56 7.79 17.34 9.01
CA LEU A 56 8.94 17.33 9.93
C LEU A 56 8.50 17.15 11.39
N GLU A 57 7.47 17.88 11.82
CA GLU A 57 6.89 17.76 13.17
C GLU A 57 6.38 16.34 13.42
N LYS A 58 5.60 15.78 12.49
CA LYS A 58 5.09 14.40 12.60
C LYS A 58 6.21 13.35 12.61
N THR A 59 7.26 13.55 11.82
CA THR A 59 8.43 12.67 11.83
C THR A 59 9.11 12.67 13.20
N ASN A 60 9.21 13.83 13.86
CA ASN A 60 9.78 13.93 15.21
C ASN A 60 8.90 13.35 16.31
N ASP A 61 7.57 13.48 16.20
CA ASP A 61 6.62 12.81 17.10
C ASP A 61 6.82 11.28 17.03
N LEU A 62 6.90 10.72 15.82
CA LEU A 62 7.14 9.29 15.58
C LEU A 62 8.48 8.81 16.14
N LYS A 63 9.56 9.57 15.93
CA LYS A 63 10.87 9.23 16.52
C LYS A 63 10.81 9.19 18.04
N SER A 64 10.18 10.19 18.66
CA SER A 64 10.03 10.27 20.11
C SER A 64 9.25 9.08 20.66
N PHE A 65 8.21 8.66 19.95
CA PHE A 65 7.43 7.47 20.28
C PHE A 65 8.28 6.19 20.26
N PHE A 66 8.98 5.91 19.15
CA PHE A 66 9.79 4.70 19.03
C PHE A 66 11.01 4.67 19.97
N LEU A 67 11.58 5.84 20.28
CA LEU A 67 12.66 5.95 21.27
C LEU A 67 12.17 5.69 22.70
N ALA A 68 10.93 6.07 23.01
CA ALA A 68 10.34 5.88 24.34
C ALA A 68 9.92 4.42 24.59
N GLU A 69 9.45 3.71 23.57
CA GLU A 69 8.96 2.34 23.72
C GLU A 69 10.08 1.30 23.94
N ASN A 70 11.34 1.62 23.61
CA ASN A 70 12.53 0.74 23.75
C ASN A 70 12.32 -0.70 23.23
N VAL A 71 11.37 -0.86 22.31
CA VAL A 71 11.14 -2.07 21.52
C VAL A 71 12.11 -1.98 20.34
N GLY A 72 12.67 -3.11 19.89
CA GLY A 72 13.68 -3.18 18.83
C GLY A 72 13.21 -2.63 17.48
N CYS A 73 13.13 -1.31 17.38
CA CYS A 73 12.61 -0.54 16.25
C CYS A 73 13.74 0.26 15.57
N SER A 74 14.99 -0.16 15.72
CA SER A 74 16.16 0.54 15.16
C SER A 74 16.00 0.82 13.66
N THR A 75 15.51 -0.16 12.89
CA THR A 75 15.26 0.01 11.45
C THR A 75 14.23 1.10 11.14
N TYR A 76 13.19 1.26 11.97
CA TYR A 76 12.19 2.31 11.79
C TYR A 76 12.77 3.69 12.16
N ILE A 77 13.59 3.75 13.20
CA ILE A 77 14.27 4.99 13.61
C ILE A 77 15.23 5.45 12.50
N ASP A 78 16.02 4.54 11.92
CA ASP A 78 16.93 4.84 10.80
C ASP A 78 16.16 5.35 9.57
N PHE A 79 15.00 4.76 9.29
CA PHE A 79 14.10 5.22 8.23
C PHE A 79 13.58 6.64 8.50
N LEU A 80 13.16 6.94 9.73
CA LEU A 80 12.69 8.27 10.12
C LEU A 80 13.79 9.33 10.05
N PHE A 81 15.05 8.97 10.33
CA PHE A 81 16.20 9.87 10.10
C PHE A 81 16.41 10.16 8.60
N SER A 82 16.28 9.13 7.76
CA SER A 82 16.39 9.28 6.31
C SER A 82 15.29 10.21 5.76
N MET A 83 14.07 10.07 6.27
CA MET A 83 12.93 10.93 5.90
C MET A 83 13.13 12.39 6.35
N GLU A 84 13.62 12.61 7.57
CA GLU A 84 13.96 13.96 8.05
C GLU A 84 15.01 14.63 7.16
N ASN A 85 16.10 13.93 6.84
CA ASN A 85 17.16 14.47 5.98
C ASN A 85 16.63 14.86 4.61
N TYR A 86 15.78 14.03 4.01
CA TYR A 86 15.13 14.33 2.74
C TYR A 86 14.23 15.58 2.79
N LEU A 87 13.45 15.74 3.85
CA LEU A 87 12.62 16.93 4.06
C LEU A 87 13.49 18.19 4.25
N LEU A 88 14.61 18.09 4.96
CA LEU A 88 15.56 19.19 5.15
C LEU A 88 16.27 19.58 3.86
N GLU A 89 16.72 18.60 3.05
CA GLU A 89 17.33 18.87 1.74
C GLU A 89 16.35 19.56 0.79
N LYS A 90 15.07 19.18 0.80
CA LYS A 90 14.04 19.81 -0.04
C LYS A 90 13.61 21.19 0.43
N THR A 91 13.73 21.49 1.71
CA THR A 91 13.40 22.80 2.29
C THR A 91 14.57 23.77 2.27
N CYS A 92 15.80 23.30 2.00
CA CYS A 92 16.98 24.13 1.81
C CYS A 92 16.92 24.88 0.47
N VAL A 93 16.09 25.92 0.41
CA VAL A 93 16.14 26.89 -0.67
C VAL A 93 17.48 27.63 -0.51
N LYS A 94 18.44 27.37 -1.40
CA LYS A 94 19.67 28.19 -1.49
C LYS A 94 19.24 29.65 -1.48
N GLN A 95 19.58 30.37 -0.42
CA GLN A 95 19.35 31.80 -0.35
C GLN A 95 20.08 32.43 -1.54
N SER A 96 19.34 33.10 -2.44
CA SER A 96 19.93 33.77 -3.59
C SER A 96 21.01 34.74 -3.09
N LYS A 97 22.21 34.63 -3.66
CA LYS A 97 23.32 35.50 -3.23
C LYS A 97 23.02 36.91 -3.72
N ILE A 98 23.30 37.92 -2.90
CA ILE A 98 23.05 39.33 -3.26
C ILE A 98 23.71 39.71 -4.60
N ASN A 99 24.87 39.11 -4.92
CA ASN A 99 25.60 39.32 -6.16
C ASN A 99 24.87 38.80 -7.42
N GLU A 100 23.85 37.97 -7.29
CA GLU A 100 23.02 37.52 -8.42
C GLU A 100 22.07 38.63 -8.91
N TYR A 101 21.75 39.61 -8.06
CA TYR A 101 20.92 40.76 -8.40
C TYR A 101 21.71 41.93 -9.00
N PHE A 102 23.04 41.90 -8.93
CA PHE A 102 23.93 42.97 -9.41
C PHE A 102 24.69 42.59 -10.70
N LYS A 103 24.14 41.71 -11.53
CA LYS A 103 24.66 41.53 -12.90
C LYS A 103 24.18 42.70 -13.78
N ASN A 104 25.14 43.57 -14.11
CA ASN A 104 25.04 44.62 -15.13
C ASN A 104 24.62 44.07 -16.49
#